data_AF-A0A959IEI5-F1
#
_entry.id   AF-A0A959IEI5-F1
#
_cell.length_a   1.000
_cell.length_b   1.000
_cell.length_c   1.000
_cell.angle_alpha   90.00
_cell.angle_beta   90.00
_cell.angle_gamma   90.00
#
_symmetry.space_group_name_H-M   'P 1'
#
loop_
_entity.id
_entity.type
_entity.pdbx_description
1 polymer ?
#
loop_
_entity_poly.entity_id
_entity_poly.type
_entity_poly.pdbx_seq_one_letter_code
_entity_poly.pdbx_strand_id
1 'polypeptide(L)'
;MARRKSELFNLSFLDLLTGALGAIIFLFIITPKGGESAATVRQAMVYFDTTQMKIYGDLPDSLLHKRSGDTLFTVLLAYKDLPKEEKEPQKIFASRETPVRQETPQKPAPRVETKPTPEPEKPVKVEKPEKKETVTEKPPAKETPVYKGDAPSVPARVSIEISWPDKNDNVDLFVCKGSNCVYGGRKNDDDIGQWDSGKSRNRLFGNDLRTNQEAVRQFDKIVSGQYKIYAMFKDSEQNRKTVTLKGLIYTKDDANVERGENFTHRLTAGDQRVLLGTLILQKNGNYQFIKA
;
A
#
# COMPACT_ATOMS: atom_id res chain seq x y z
N MET A 1 -9.62 45.04 -72.79
CA MET A 1 -8.91 44.27 -71.75
C MET A 1 -9.86 44.03 -70.58
N ALA A 2 -10.47 42.84 -70.50
CA ALA A 2 -11.41 42.50 -69.45
C ALA A 2 -10.65 42.03 -68.20
N ARG A 3 -10.68 42.82 -67.12
CA ARG A 3 -10.18 42.40 -65.80
C ARG A 3 -11.11 41.32 -65.25
N ARG A 4 -10.60 40.09 -65.12
CA ARG A 4 -11.26 39.01 -64.38
C ARG A 4 -11.37 39.43 -62.91
N LYS A 5 -12.61 39.59 -62.42
CA LYS A 5 -12.91 39.70 -60.99
C LYS A 5 -12.64 38.33 -60.36
N SER A 6 -11.55 38.22 -59.63
CA SER A 6 -11.28 37.07 -58.76
C SER A 6 -12.25 37.10 -57.58
N GLU A 7 -13.18 36.16 -57.55
CA GLU A 7 -14.13 35.98 -56.46
C GLU A 7 -13.41 35.58 -55.16
N LEU A 8 -13.23 36.56 -54.27
CA LEU A 8 -12.66 36.38 -52.93
C LEU A 8 -13.55 35.55 -51.98
N PHE A 9 -14.71 35.09 -52.44
CA PHE A 9 -15.71 34.42 -51.62
C PHE A 9 -15.39 32.94 -51.33
N ASN A 10 -14.54 32.29 -52.14
CA ASN A 10 -14.26 30.85 -51.97
C ASN A 10 -13.13 30.54 -50.98
N LEU A 11 -12.18 31.45 -50.75
CA LEU A 11 -11.08 31.22 -49.80
C LEU A 11 -11.55 31.32 -48.35
N SER A 12 -12.39 32.31 -48.03
CA SER A 12 -12.86 32.53 -46.66
C SER A 12 -13.84 31.45 -46.17
N PHE A 13 -14.58 30.82 -47.07
CA PHE A 13 -15.53 29.76 -46.70
C PHE A 13 -14.82 28.44 -46.37
N LEU A 14 -13.76 28.11 -47.10
CA LEU A 14 -12.99 26.89 -46.89
C LEU A 14 -12.19 26.95 -45.57
N ASP A 15 -11.67 28.13 -45.22
CA ASP A 15 -11.03 28.36 -43.92
C ASP A 15 -12.02 28.25 -42.75
N LEU A 16 -13.25 28.71 -42.94
CA LEU A 16 -14.30 28.61 -41.93
C LEU A 16 -14.74 27.15 -41.72
N LEU A 17 -14.87 26.38 -42.81
CA LEU A 17 -15.20 24.95 -42.73
C LEU A 17 -14.09 24.12 -42.09
N THR A 18 -12.82 24.40 -42.40
CA THR A 18 -11.68 23.70 -41.80
C THR A 18 -11.50 24.03 -40.33
N GLY A 19 -11.71 25.30 -39.93
CA GLY A 19 -11.75 25.70 -38.53
C GLY A 19 -12.87 25.04 -37.74
N ALA A 20 -14.09 25.00 -38.30
CA ALA A 20 -15.23 24.32 -37.68
C ALA A 20 -15.03 22.81 -37.56
N LEU A 21 -14.48 22.16 -38.60
CA LEU A 21 -14.15 20.73 -38.58
C LEU A 21 -13.09 20.42 -37.50
N GLY A 22 -12.04 21.25 -37.40
CA GLY A 22 -11.01 21.12 -36.37
C GLY A 22 -11.59 21.21 -34.96
N ALA A 23 -12.48 22.18 -34.71
CA ALA A 23 -13.15 22.32 -33.42
C ALA A 23 -14.04 21.11 -33.07
N ILE A 24 -14.75 20.53 -34.05
CA ILE A 24 -15.57 19.32 -33.87
C ILE A 24 -14.70 18.10 -33.53
N ILE A 25 -13.56 17.94 -34.20
CA ILE A 25 -12.60 16.85 -33.91
C ILE A 25 -12.04 17.00 -32.49
N PHE A 26 -11.66 18.21 -32.10
CA PHE A 26 -11.21 18.48 -30.73
C PHE A 26 -12.30 18.20 -29.69
N LEU A 27 -13.56 18.54 -29.98
CA LEU A 27 -14.69 18.15 -29.15
C LEU A 27 -14.80 16.62 -29.04
N PHE A 28 -14.66 15.86 -30.12
CA PHE A 28 -14.68 14.39 -30.07
C PHE A 28 -13.50 13.74 -29.32
N ILE A 29 -12.37 14.44 -29.20
CA ILE A 29 -11.20 13.99 -28.44
C ILE A 29 -11.33 14.34 -26.96
N ILE A 30 -11.79 15.56 -26.66
CA ILE A 30 -11.84 16.10 -25.29
C ILE A 30 -13.13 15.70 -24.57
N THR A 31 -14.26 15.63 -25.28
CA THR A 31 -15.48 15.12 -24.67
C THR A 31 -15.29 13.63 -24.41
N PRO A 32 -15.37 13.18 -23.14
CA PRO A 32 -15.39 11.76 -22.85
C PRO A 32 -16.59 11.21 -23.60
N LYS A 33 -16.36 10.22 -24.49
CA LYS A 33 -17.46 9.46 -25.09
C LYS A 33 -18.35 9.04 -23.92
N GLY A 34 -19.59 9.52 -23.90
CA GLY A 34 -20.55 9.33 -22.80
C GLY A 34 -21.03 7.88 -22.66
N GLY A 35 -20.11 6.91 -22.78
CA GLY A 35 -20.30 5.59 -22.23
C GLY A 35 -20.34 5.71 -20.71
N GLU A 36 -21.14 4.85 -20.11
CA GLU A 36 -21.22 4.72 -18.66
C GLU A 36 -19.81 4.63 -18.07
N SER A 37 -19.61 5.28 -16.91
CA SER A 37 -18.35 5.23 -16.16
C SER A 37 -17.80 3.80 -16.11
N ALA A 38 -16.48 3.62 -16.17
CA ALA A 38 -15.85 2.31 -15.99
C ALA A 38 -16.24 1.63 -14.66
N ALA A 39 -16.81 2.39 -13.72
CA ALA A 39 -17.41 1.88 -12.48
C ALA A 39 -18.78 1.19 -12.68
N THR A 40 -19.51 1.49 -13.76
CA THR A 40 -20.83 0.90 -14.06
C THR A 40 -20.72 -0.33 -14.97
N VAL A 41 -19.68 -0.40 -15.80
CA VAL A 41 -19.40 -1.58 -16.63
C VAL A 41 -18.83 -2.67 -15.72
N ARG A 42 -19.69 -3.60 -15.29
CA ARG A 42 -19.28 -4.78 -14.51
C ARG A 42 -18.24 -5.57 -15.29
N GLN A 43 -16.97 -5.47 -14.90
CA GLN A 43 -15.86 -6.10 -15.64
C GLN A 43 -15.77 -7.61 -15.41
N ALA A 44 -16.24 -8.11 -14.26
CA ALA A 44 -16.48 -9.53 -13.99
C ALA A 44 -17.36 -9.63 -12.74
N MET A 45 -18.31 -10.57 -12.73
CA MET A 45 -19.00 -10.95 -11.49
C MET A 45 -18.41 -12.25 -11.00
N VAL A 46 -17.84 -12.20 -9.80
CA VAL A 46 -17.15 -13.33 -9.19
C VAL A 46 -17.79 -13.62 -7.83
N TYR A 47 -18.14 -14.88 -7.62
CA TYR A 47 -18.68 -15.44 -6.39
C TYR A 47 -17.62 -16.33 -5.75
N PHE A 48 -17.34 -16.14 -4.47
CA PHE A 48 -16.45 -17.01 -3.73
C PHE A 48 -17.28 -17.93 -2.82
N ASP A 49 -17.24 -19.23 -3.11
CA ASP A 49 -17.82 -20.26 -2.25
C ASP A 49 -16.79 -20.63 -1.18
N THR A 50 -17.02 -20.12 0.03
CA THR A 50 -16.20 -20.38 1.21
C THR A 50 -16.26 -21.84 1.69
N THR A 51 -17.27 -22.61 1.28
CA THR A 51 -17.47 -23.99 1.68
C THR A 51 -16.59 -24.94 0.87
N GLN A 52 -16.55 -24.72 -0.45
CA GLN A 52 -15.72 -25.51 -1.36
C GLN A 52 -14.35 -24.87 -1.63
N MET A 53 -14.11 -23.66 -1.14
CA MET A 53 -12.93 -22.84 -1.46
C MET A 53 -12.75 -22.65 -2.96
N LYS A 54 -13.87 -22.43 -3.67
CA LYS A 54 -13.91 -22.28 -5.14
C LYS A 54 -14.43 -20.92 -5.54
N ILE A 55 -13.94 -20.44 -6.67
CA ILE A 55 -14.36 -19.19 -7.29
C ILE A 55 -15.26 -19.55 -8.49
N TYR A 56 -16.46 -18.99 -8.51
CA TYR A 56 -17.42 -19.09 -9.60
C TYR A 56 -17.65 -17.70 -10.20
N GLY A 57 -18.05 -17.61 -11.46
CA GLY A 57 -18.35 -16.33 -12.06
C GLY A 57 -18.38 -16.40 -13.57
N ASP A 58 -18.95 -15.36 -14.17
CA ASP A 58 -18.95 -15.17 -15.61
C ASP A 58 -17.82 -14.22 -15.98
N LEU A 59 -16.87 -14.71 -16.78
CA LEU A 59 -15.80 -13.91 -17.35
C LEU A 59 -16.27 -13.35 -18.69
N PRO A 60 -16.43 -12.03 -18.85
CA PRO A 60 -16.80 -11.47 -20.15
C PRO A 60 -15.69 -11.64 -21.17
N ASP A 61 -16.07 -11.63 -22.45
CA ASP A 61 -15.14 -11.82 -23.57
C ASP A 61 -13.97 -10.84 -23.57
N SER A 62 -14.16 -9.65 -23.01
CA SER A 62 -13.12 -8.64 -22.82
C SER A 62 -11.99 -9.10 -21.89
N LEU A 63 -12.17 -10.15 -21.10
CA LEU A 63 -11.13 -10.74 -20.24
C LEU A 63 -10.53 -12.05 -20.78
N LEU A 64 -11.04 -12.58 -21.89
CA LEU A 64 -10.52 -13.83 -22.49
C LEU A 64 -9.06 -13.73 -22.95
N HIS A 65 -8.56 -12.52 -23.18
CA HIS A 65 -7.17 -12.30 -23.60
C HIS A 65 -6.17 -12.23 -22.43
N LYS A 66 -6.62 -12.30 -21.18
CA LYS A 66 -5.76 -12.29 -19.99
C LYS A 66 -5.05 -13.63 -19.81
N ARG A 67 -3.81 -13.58 -19.31
CA ARG A 67 -2.96 -14.75 -19.09
C ARG A 67 -2.69 -14.98 -17.61
N SER A 68 -2.30 -16.20 -17.26
CA SER A 68 -1.81 -16.50 -15.91
C SER A 68 -0.65 -15.57 -15.54
N GLY A 69 -0.80 -14.83 -14.44
CA GLY A 69 0.15 -13.81 -14.00
C GLY A 69 -0.35 -12.37 -14.13
N ASP A 70 -1.40 -12.13 -14.93
CA ASP A 70 -2.07 -10.82 -14.99
C ASP A 70 -2.90 -10.58 -13.71
N THR A 71 -2.88 -9.35 -13.20
CA THR A 71 -3.63 -8.97 -12.00
C THR A 71 -5.00 -8.38 -12.37
N LEU A 72 -6.07 -8.92 -11.78
CA LEU A 72 -7.42 -8.36 -11.85
C LEU A 72 -7.77 -7.71 -10.51
N PHE A 73 -8.25 -6.47 -10.52
CA PHE A 73 -8.80 -5.84 -9.32
C PHE A 73 -10.26 -6.25 -9.16
N THR A 74 -10.60 -6.84 -8.00
CA THR A 74 -11.96 -7.28 -7.67
C THR A 74 -12.47 -6.55 -6.43
N VAL A 75 -13.74 -6.15 -6.47
CA VAL A 75 -14.43 -5.54 -5.32
C VAL A 75 -15.50 -6.50 -4.85
N LEU A 76 -15.45 -6.91 -3.58
CA LEU A 76 -16.51 -7.69 -2.97
C LEU A 76 -17.72 -6.79 -2.74
N LEU A 77 -18.79 -7.00 -3.50
CA LEU A 77 -19.99 -6.17 -3.43
C LEU A 77 -20.98 -6.60 -2.34
N ALA A 78 -21.10 -7.90 -2.11
CA ALA A 78 -22.06 -8.44 -1.14
C ALA A 78 -21.64 -9.83 -0.65
N TYR A 79 -21.98 -10.14 0.60
CA TYR A 79 -21.91 -11.46 1.18
C TYR A 79 -23.33 -11.99 1.36
N LYS A 80 -23.60 -13.20 0.89
CA LYS A 80 -24.90 -13.86 1.04
C LYS A 80 -24.68 -15.23 1.68
N ASP A 81 -25.27 -15.43 2.84
CA ASP A 81 -25.36 -16.78 3.42
C ASP A 81 -26.24 -17.64 2.51
N LEU A 82 -25.67 -18.70 1.94
CA LEU A 82 -26.47 -19.74 1.32
C LEU A 82 -27.27 -20.45 2.41
N PRO A 83 -28.53 -20.87 2.14
CA PRO A 83 -29.27 -21.67 3.08
C PRO A 83 -28.42 -22.89 3.42
N LYS A 84 -28.06 -23.02 4.70
CA LYS A 84 -27.43 -24.24 5.20
C LYS A 84 -28.43 -25.34 4.90
N GLU A 85 -28.09 -26.29 4.02
CA GLU A 85 -28.86 -27.51 3.91
C GLU A 85 -29.07 -28.03 5.34
N GLU A 86 -30.33 -28.07 5.79
CA GLU A 86 -30.67 -28.79 7.01
C GLU A 86 -30.18 -30.19 6.76
N LYS A 87 -29.14 -30.59 7.51
CA LYS A 87 -28.68 -31.98 7.49
C LYS A 87 -29.88 -32.80 7.92
N GLU A 88 -30.54 -33.44 6.95
CA GLU A 88 -31.50 -34.48 7.27
C GLU A 88 -30.79 -35.45 8.21
N PRO A 89 -31.43 -35.84 9.33
CA PRO A 89 -30.81 -36.76 10.27
C PRO A 89 -30.41 -38.01 9.49
N GLN A 90 -29.09 -38.24 9.41
CA GLN A 90 -28.54 -39.42 8.78
C GLN A 90 -29.21 -40.63 9.42
N LYS A 91 -30.09 -41.30 8.68
CA LYS A 91 -30.56 -42.62 9.05
C LYS A 91 -29.33 -43.53 9.04
N ILE A 92 -28.84 -43.84 10.23
CA ILE A 92 -27.79 -44.80 10.46
C ILE A 92 -28.33 -46.16 9.99
N PHE A 93 -28.06 -46.51 8.75
CA PHE A 93 -28.10 -47.91 8.34
C PHE A 93 -26.78 -48.53 8.79
N ALA A 94 -26.89 -49.43 9.77
CA ALA A 94 -25.79 -50.25 10.24
C ALA A 94 -25.29 -51.14 9.09
N SER A 95 -24.28 -50.66 8.37
CA SER A 95 -23.50 -51.49 7.46
C SER A 95 -22.48 -52.27 8.28
N ARG A 96 -22.66 -53.59 8.31
CA ARG A 96 -21.70 -54.56 8.86
C ARG A 96 -20.34 -54.37 8.20
N GLU A 97 -19.32 -54.14 9.01
CA GLU A 97 -17.93 -54.15 8.62
C GLU A 97 -17.52 -55.54 8.09
N THR A 98 -16.96 -55.57 6.89
CA THR A 98 -16.07 -56.64 6.45
C THR A 98 -14.63 -56.12 6.50
N PRO A 99 -13.69 -56.86 7.11
CA PRO A 99 -12.32 -56.38 7.27
C PRO A 99 -11.58 -56.50 5.93
N VAL A 100 -11.09 -55.36 5.41
CA VAL A 100 -10.17 -55.33 4.27
C VAL A 100 -8.74 -55.48 4.79
N ARG A 101 -8.07 -56.46 4.19
CA ARG A 101 -6.72 -56.98 4.39
C ARG A 101 -5.65 -55.87 4.32
N GLN A 102 -4.80 -55.79 5.34
CA GLN A 102 -3.59 -54.97 5.35
C GLN A 102 -2.58 -55.51 4.33
N GLU A 103 -2.15 -54.66 3.38
CA GLU A 103 -0.98 -54.92 2.55
C GLU A 103 0.26 -54.26 3.18
N THR A 104 1.28 -55.09 3.39
CA THR A 104 2.61 -54.77 3.89
C THR A 104 3.39 -53.82 2.96
N PRO A 105 4.06 -52.78 3.47
CA PRO A 105 4.95 -51.94 2.65
C PRO A 105 6.23 -52.68 2.26
N GLN A 106 6.52 -52.71 0.95
CA GLN A 106 7.79 -53.18 0.39
C GLN A 106 8.95 -52.25 0.71
N LYS A 107 10.09 -52.89 0.99
CA LYS A 107 11.41 -52.36 1.36
C LYS A 107 12.08 -51.66 0.16
N PRO A 108 12.55 -50.41 0.26
CA PRO A 108 13.39 -49.81 -0.79
C PRO A 108 14.84 -50.33 -0.75
N ALA A 109 15.41 -50.49 -1.94
CA ALA A 109 16.75 -51.03 -2.23
C ALA A 109 17.91 -50.08 -1.84
N PRO A 110 19.17 -50.57 -1.79
CA PRO A 110 20.31 -49.88 -1.18
C PRO A 110 20.86 -48.71 -2.02
N ARG A 111 21.24 -47.65 -1.30
CA ARG A 111 21.93 -46.45 -1.77
C ARG A 111 23.41 -46.76 -2.04
N VAL A 112 23.87 -46.53 -3.27
CA VAL A 112 25.28 -46.64 -3.66
C VAL A 112 26.07 -45.47 -3.08
N GLU A 113 27.12 -45.80 -2.33
CA GLU A 113 28.16 -44.91 -1.83
C GLU A 113 29.10 -44.46 -2.95
N THR A 114 29.40 -43.16 -3.01
CA THR A 114 30.56 -42.66 -3.74
C THR A 114 31.49 -41.95 -2.78
N LYS A 115 32.74 -42.42 -2.75
CA LYS A 115 33.86 -42.00 -1.90
C LYS A 115 34.20 -40.50 -1.99
N PRO A 116 34.80 -39.92 -0.93
CA PRO A 116 35.39 -38.59 -0.93
C PRO A 116 36.84 -38.62 -1.45
N THR A 117 37.27 -37.54 -2.09
CA THR A 117 38.67 -37.29 -2.49
C THR A 117 39.03 -35.85 -2.12
N PRO A 118 40.27 -35.58 -1.66
CA PRO A 118 40.54 -34.55 -0.66
C PRO A 118 41.02 -33.18 -1.20
N GLU A 119 41.01 -32.26 -0.25
CA GLU A 119 41.62 -30.93 -0.12
C GLU A 119 42.99 -30.74 -0.83
N PRO A 120 43.32 -29.49 -1.22
CA PRO A 120 44.50 -28.90 -0.60
C PRO A 120 44.36 -27.44 -0.15
N GLU A 121 45.19 -27.17 0.86
CA GLU A 121 45.40 -26.01 1.73
C GLU A 121 45.68 -24.65 1.06
N LYS A 122 45.12 -23.58 1.68
CA LYS A 122 45.72 -22.26 2.09
C LYS A 122 46.41 -21.35 1.04
N PRO A 123 46.39 -19.99 1.20
CA PRO A 123 46.72 -19.32 2.46
C PRO A 123 45.95 -18.04 2.86
N VAL A 124 45.82 -17.94 4.18
CA VAL A 124 45.83 -16.78 5.10
C VAL A 124 46.00 -15.40 4.45
N LYS A 125 45.00 -14.53 4.64
CA LYS A 125 45.13 -13.08 4.42
C LYS A 125 44.69 -12.30 5.67
N VAL A 126 45.71 -11.98 6.47
CA VAL A 126 45.94 -10.78 7.29
C VAL A 126 44.70 -10.01 7.76
N GLU A 127 44.38 -10.16 9.04
CA GLU A 127 43.51 -9.27 9.82
C GLU A 127 44.07 -7.85 9.85
N LYS A 128 43.18 -6.88 9.58
CA LYS A 128 43.36 -5.46 9.86
C LYS A 128 42.59 -5.16 11.16
N PRO A 129 43.17 -4.46 12.15
CA PRO A 129 42.51 -4.25 13.43
C PRO A 129 41.34 -3.29 13.26
N GLU A 130 40.13 -3.83 13.36
CA GLU A 130 38.89 -3.05 13.45
C GLU A 130 38.75 -2.52 14.89
N LYS A 131 38.57 -1.21 14.99
CA LYS A 131 38.36 -0.46 16.22
C LYS A 131 37.13 -1.04 16.95
N LYS A 132 37.34 -1.65 18.12
CA LYS A 132 36.25 -1.92 19.08
C LYS A 132 35.65 -0.59 19.53
N GLU A 133 34.56 -0.18 18.88
CA GLU A 133 33.63 0.76 19.49
C GLU A 133 32.89 0.04 20.60
N THR A 134 33.07 0.54 21.82
CA THR A 134 32.43 0.08 23.04
C THR A 134 30.93 0.34 22.91
N VAL A 135 30.16 -0.69 22.55
CA VAL A 135 28.70 -0.66 22.58
C VAL A 135 28.28 -0.67 24.05
N THR A 136 27.93 0.50 24.58
CA THR A 136 27.26 0.62 25.87
C THR A 136 25.90 -0.05 25.76
N GLU A 137 25.76 -1.23 26.36
CA GLU A 137 24.50 -1.97 26.48
C GLU A 137 23.45 -1.08 27.17
N LYS A 138 22.49 -0.60 26.37
CA LYS A 138 21.29 0.08 26.87
C LYS A 138 20.37 -0.98 27.50
N PRO A 139 19.62 -0.65 28.58
CA PRO A 139 18.74 -1.61 29.25
C PRO A 139 17.76 -2.28 28.28
N PRO A 140 17.36 -3.55 28.53
CA PRO A 140 16.46 -4.28 27.66
C PRO A 140 15.18 -3.48 27.44
N ALA A 141 14.90 -3.16 26.18
CA ALA A 141 13.68 -2.51 25.77
C ALA A 141 12.50 -3.38 26.24
N LYS A 142 11.61 -2.82 27.05
CA LYS A 142 10.33 -3.46 27.38
C LYS A 142 9.70 -3.92 26.07
N GLU A 143 9.33 -5.20 25.98
CA GLU A 143 8.73 -5.76 24.77
C GLU A 143 7.50 -4.93 24.40
N THR A 144 7.54 -4.33 23.21
CA THR A 144 6.43 -3.54 22.67
C THR A 144 5.21 -4.47 22.54
N PRO A 145 4.03 -4.10 23.08
CA PRO A 145 2.86 -4.95 23.03
C PRO A 145 2.44 -5.25 21.58
N VAL A 146 1.91 -6.45 21.35
CA VAL A 146 1.30 -6.84 20.08
C VAL A 146 0.16 -5.89 19.75
N TYR A 147 0.19 -5.31 18.56
CA TYR A 147 -0.82 -4.36 18.12
C TYR A 147 -2.16 -5.05 17.89
N LYS A 148 -3.25 -4.47 18.42
CA LYS A 148 -4.62 -4.97 18.27
C LYS A 148 -5.55 -4.02 17.50
N GLY A 149 -5.02 -2.91 17.00
CA GLY A 149 -5.79 -1.95 16.20
C GLY A 149 -5.78 -2.31 14.72
N ASP A 150 -6.43 -1.47 13.92
CA ASP A 150 -6.41 -1.61 12.47
C ASP A 150 -5.01 -1.31 11.92
N ALA A 151 -4.53 -2.18 11.04
CA ALA A 151 -3.28 -1.99 10.33
C ALA A 151 -3.36 -0.76 9.39
N PRO A 152 -2.21 -0.18 9.01
CA PRO A 152 -2.16 0.85 7.97
C PRO A 152 -2.91 0.45 6.71
N SER A 153 -3.62 1.40 6.11
CA SER A 153 -4.36 1.20 4.85
C SER A 153 -3.46 0.80 3.68
N VAL A 154 -2.20 1.22 3.72
CA VAL A 154 -1.15 0.84 2.77
C VAL A 154 -0.18 -0.11 3.49
N PRO A 155 -0.02 -1.36 3.03
CA PRO A 155 0.91 -2.32 3.63
C PRO A 155 2.34 -1.76 3.68
N ALA A 156 2.95 -1.77 4.87
CA ALA A 156 4.32 -1.32 5.09
C ALA A 156 4.95 -2.04 6.29
N ARG A 157 6.29 -2.08 6.32
CA ARG A 157 7.08 -2.58 7.47
C ARG A 157 7.13 -1.60 8.61
N VAL A 158 7.12 -0.31 8.30
CA VAL A 158 7.00 0.79 9.27
C VAL A 158 6.04 1.81 8.69
N SER A 159 5.10 2.28 9.49
CA SER A 159 4.23 3.39 9.15
C SER A 159 4.17 4.38 10.31
N ILE A 160 4.52 5.64 10.04
CA ILE A 160 4.33 6.75 10.97
C ILE A 160 3.27 7.64 10.35
N GLU A 161 2.09 7.70 10.96
CA GLU A 161 0.92 8.35 10.40
C GLU A 161 0.41 9.44 11.33
N ILE A 162 -0.12 10.51 10.72
CA ILE A 162 -0.96 11.49 11.41
C ILE A 162 -2.23 11.71 10.59
N SER A 163 -3.34 11.91 11.29
CA SER A 163 -4.62 12.30 10.72
C SER A 163 -5.28 13.38 11.56
N TRP A 164 -6.16 14.16 10.96
CA TRP A 164 -6.87 15.25 11.60
C TRP A 164 -8.34 15.30 11.15
N PRO A 165 -9.25 16.01 11.83
CA PRO A 165 -10.68 15.86 11.56
C PRO A 165 -11.14 16.35 10.18
N ASP A 166 -10.53 17.40 9.64
CA ASP A 166 -11.05 18.09 8.46
C ASP A 166 -10.01 18.20 7.36
N LYS A 167 -10.32 17.68 6.17
CA LYS A 167 -9.43 17.70 5.00
C LYS A 167 -9.06 19.10 4.51
N ASN A 168 -9.78 20.14 4.95
CA ASN A 168 -9.49 21.54 4.62
C ASN A 168 -8.48 22.18 5.59
N ASP A 169 -8.07 21.48 6.64
CA ASP A 169 -6.93 21.87 7.49
C ASP A 169 -5.62 21.37 6.84
N ASN A 170 -4.62 22.23 6.75
CA ASN A 170 -3.35 21.92 6.11
C ASN A 170 -2.28 21.57 7.16
N VAL A 171 -2.10 20.28 7.39
CA VAL A 171 -1.17 19.75 8.40
C VAL A 171 -0.08 18.92 7.75
N ASP A 172 1.18 19.35 7.82
CA ASP A 172 2.31 18.59 7.29
C ASP A 172 2.93 17.68 8.35
N LEU A 173 3.31 16.46 7.95
CA LEU A 173 4.15 15.54 8.70
C LEU A 173 5.61 15.66 8.26
N PHE A 174 6.53 15.66 9.23
CA PHE A 174 7.96 15.54 8.99
C PHE A 174 8.53 14.41 9.86
N VAL A 175 9.22 13.48 9.22
CA VAL A 175 9.98 12.43 9.92
C VAL A 175 11.45 12.61 9.62
N CYS A 176 12.23 12.87 10.66
CA CYS A 176 13.64 13.21 10.53
C CYS A 176 14.56 12.17 11.19
N LYS A 177 15.68 11.86 10.56
CA LYS A 177 16.77 11.05 11.09
C LYS A 177 18.08 11.80 10.91
N GLY A 178 18.73 12.16 12.01
CA GLY A 178 19.86 13.09 11.98
C GLY A 178 19.45 14.45 11.41
N SER A 179 20.12 14.90 10.34
CA SER A 179 19.81 16.14 9.63
C SER A 179 18.84 15.98 8.45
N ASN A 180 18.51 14.75 8.06
CA ASN A 180 17.63 14.46 6.94
C ASN A 180 16.18 14.34 7.41
N CYS A 181 15.24 14.78 6.58
CA CYS A 181 13.80 14.69 6.83
C CYS A 181 13.04 14.31 5.57
N VAL A 182 12.01 13.49 5.75
CA VAL A 182 11.03 13.12 4.74
C VAL A 182 9.70 13.82 5.05
N TYR A 183 9.12 14.45 4.04
CA TYR A 183 7.87 15.24 4.09
C TYR A 183 7.37 15.52 2.66
N GLY A 184 6.22 16.21 2.50
CA GLY A 184 5.62 16.44 1.17
C GLY A 184 6.50 17.09 0.10
N GLY A 185 7.47 17.92 0.51
CA GLY A 185 8.46 18.54 -0.40
C GLY A 185 9.70 17.69 -0.66
N ARG A 186 10.00 16.70 0.18
CA ARG A 186 11.11 15.74 0.04
C ARG A 186 10.56 14.34 0.31
N LYS A 187 10.04 13.72 -0.76
CA LYS A 187 9.14 12.57 -0.64
C LYS A 187 9.81 11.23 -0.37
N ASN A 188 11.13 11.12 -0.53
CA ASN A 188 11.84 9.88 -0.28
C ASN A 188 13.23 10.17 0.27
N ASP A 189 13.70 9.27 1.13
CA ASP A 189 15.07 9.19 1.61
C ASP A 189 15.34 7.74 2.04
N ASP A 190 16.36 7.10 1.48
CA ASP A 190 16.60 5.66 1.67
C ASP A 190 16.90 5.27 3.14
N ASP A 191 17.32 6.23 3.97
CA ASP A 191 17.60 6.03 5.39
C ASP A 191 16.38 6.31 6.31
N ILE A 192 15.27 6.75 5.73
CA ILE A 192 14.06 7.14 6.46
C ILE A 192 12.81 6.44 5.93
N GLY A 193 12.57 6.49 4.62
CA GLY A 193 11.39 5.95 3.96
C GLY A 193 10.76 6.93 2.98
N GLN A 194 9.55 6.61 2.55
CA GLN A 194 8.79 7.35 1.56
C GLN A 194 7.62 8.07 2.23
N TRP A 195 7.48 9.35 1.94
CA TRP A 195 6.29 10.13 2.25
C TRP A 195 5.15 9.71 1.34
N ASP A 196 4.02 9.43 1.95
CA ASP A 196 2.78 9.09 1.29
C ASP A 196 1.66 9.95 1.87
N SER A 197 0.91 10.57 0.99
CA SER A 197 -0.12 11.52 1.36
C SER A 197 -1.31 11.37 0.48
N GLY A 198 -2.46 11.17 1.11
CA GLY A 198 -3.71 11.33 0.40
C GLY A 198 -4.08 12.80 0.18
N LYS A 199 -3.25 13.80 0.51
CA LYS A 199 -3.51 15.22 0.14
C LYS A 199 -3.29 15.52 -1.34
N SER A 200 -2.67 14.63 -2.13
CA SER A 200 -2.41 14.91 -3.54
C SER A 200 -3.69 14.88 -4.37
N ARG A 201 -3.95 15.95 -5.12
CA ARG A 201 -5.07 16.05 -6.07
C ARG A 201 -4.85 15.09 -7.24
N ASN A 202 -5.46 13.91 -7.20
CA ASN A 202 -5.63 13.08 -8.39
C ASN A 202 -6.85 13.59 -9.17
N ARG A 203 -6.67 14.69 -9.91
CA ARG A 203 -7.71 15.30 -10.78
C ARG A 203 -8.05 14.47 -12.02
N LEU A 204 -7.39 13.33 -12.24
CA LEU A 204 -7.57 12.53 -13.45
C LEU A 204 -8.98 11.92 -13.57
N PHE A 205 -9.73 11.78 -12.47
CA PHE A 205 -11.05 11.13 -12.47
C PHE A 205 -12.12 11.88 -11.63
N GLY A 206 -12.22 13.20 -11.80
CA GLY A 206 -13.42 13.97 -11.48
C GLY A 206 -13.78 14.22 -10.00
N ASN A 207 -13.18 13.52 -9.04
CA ASN A 207 -13.46 13.71 -7.60
C ASN A 207 -12.22 14.14 -6.80
N ASP A 208 -12.42 14.99 -5.79
CA ASP A 208 -11.37 15.38 -4.85
C ASP A 208 -11.10 14.27 -3.84
N LEU A 209 -10.16 13.39 -4.18
CA LEU A 209 -9.70 12.27 -3.33
C LEU A 209 -8.78 12.71 -2.18
N ARG A 210 -8.76 14.02 -1.86
CA ARG A 210 -7.96 14.54 -0.76
C ARG A 210 -8.38 13.94 0.58
N THR A 211 -7.44 13.27 1.24
CA THR A 211 -7.57 12.77 2.61
C THR A 211 -6.97 13.74 3.62
N ASN A 212 -7.43 13.62 4.85
CA ASN A 212 -6.95 14.29 6.06
C ASN A 212 -5.86 13.49 6.80
N GLN A 213 -4.97 12.84 6.04
CA GLN A 213 -3.92 11.96 6.55
C GLN A 213 -2.60 12.17 5.78
N GLU A 214 -1.48 12.12 6.52
CA GLU A 214 -0.14 11.94 5.98
C GLU A 214 0.58 10.79 6.67
N ALA A 215 1.48 10.14 5.95
CA ALA A 215 2.30 9.08 6.46
C ALA A 215 3.72 9.13 5.92
N VAL A 216 4.66 8.57 6.68
CA VAL A 216 5.99 8.19 6.18
C VAL A 216 6.14 6.69 6.40
N ARG A 217 6.46 5.97 5.33
CA ARG A 217 6.43 4.51 5.26
C ARG A 217 7.77 3.92 4.84
N GLN A 218 8.10 2.77 5.40
CA GLN A 218 9.18 1.91 4.92
C GLN A 218 8.56 0.61 4.41
N PHE A 219 8.73 0.30 3.12
CA PHE A 219 8.06 -0.83 2.49
C PHE A 219 8.86 -2.12 2.55
N ASP A 220 10.15 -2.07 2.23
CA ASP A 220 10.94 -3.29 2.05
C ASP A 220 11.56 -3.78 3.36
N LYS A 221 12.31 -2.90 4.02
CA LYS A 221 13.10 -3.20 5.22
C LYS A 221 12.87 -2.15 6.30
N ILE A 222 12.97 -2.60 7.55
CA ILE A 222 12.99 -1.70 8.71
C ILE A 222 14.37 -1.05 8.79
N VAL A 223 14.41 0.26 8.62
CA VAL A 223 15.61 1.06 8.84
C VAL A 223 15.63 1.44 10.31
N SER A 224 16.59 0.90 11.06
CA SER A 224 16.73 1.21 12.49
C SER A 224 17.34 2.60 12.71
N GLY A 225 17.06 3.19 13.86
CA GLY A 225 17.66 4.45 14.29
C GLY A 225 16.76 5.27 15.20
N GLN A 226 17.21 6.48 15.49
CA GLN A 226 16.43 7.47 16.23
C GLN A 226 15.81 8.46 15.24
N TYR A 227 14.50 8.59 15.32
CA TYR A 227 13.69 9.45 14.49
C TYR A 227 13.04 10.54 15.34
N LYS A 228 13.00 11.77 14.83
CA LYS A 228 12.20 12.85 15.41
C LYS A 228 10.99 13.09 14.51
N ILE A 229 9.81 13.04 15.11
CA ILE A 229 8.54 13.20 14.41
C ILE A 229 8.02 14.60 14.72
N TYR A 230 7.84 15.42 13.69
CA TYR A 230 7.27 16.75 13.80
C TYR A 230 6.00 16.86 12.99
N ALA A 231 5.14 17.80 13.37
CA ALA A 231 4.06 18.26 12.51
C ALA A 231 3.92 19.77 12.54
N MET A 232 3.27 20.32 11.52
CA MET A 232 3.04 21.75 11.38
C MET A 232 1.63 21.99 10.86
N PHE A 233 0.84 22.73 11.62
CA PHE A 233 -0.47 23.19 11.19
C PHE A 233 -0.31 24.55 10.53
N LYS A 234 -0.33 24.60 9.20
CA LYS A 234 -0.05 25.82 8.43
C LYS A 234 -1.24 26.78 8.45
N ASP A 235 -2.33 26.31 7.88
CA ASP A 235 -3.53 27.08 7.65
C ASP A 235 -4.77 26.19 7.61
N SER A 236 -5.93 26.83 7.67
CA SER A 236 -7.24 26.18 7.64
C SER A 236 -8.18 27.06 6.84
N GLU A 237 -8.88 26.50 5.85
CA GLU A 237 -9.89 27.24 5.08
C GLU A 237 -11.04 27.76 5.98
N GLN A 238 -11.26 27.11 7.14
CA GLN A 238 -12.25 27.53 8.15
C GLN A 238 -11.68 28.47 9.23
N ASN A 239 -10.48 29.02 9.05
CA ASN A 239 -9.80 29.90 10.02
C ASN A 239 -9.64 29.30 11.44
N ARG A 240 -9.51 27.98 11.56
CA ARG A 240 -9.21 27.33 12.84
C ARG A 240 -7.80 27.67 13.28
N LYS A 241 -7.65 27.97 14.57
CA LYS A 241 -6.35 28.25 15.19
C LYS A 241 -5.68 27.02 15.78
N THR A 242 -6.44 25.95 16.00
CA THR A 242 -5.93 24.71 16.57
C THR A 242 -6.52 23.49 15.91
N VAL A 243 -5.76 22.41 15.83
CA VAL A 243 -6.20 21.11 15.34
C VAL A 243 -5.70 20.00 16.26
N THR A 244 -6.52 18.97 16.48
CA THR A 244 -6.10 17.78 17.23
C THR A 244 -5.70 16.70 16.25
N LEU A 245 -4.45 16.27 16.33
CA LEU A 245 -3.92 15.16 15.55
C LEU A 245 -4.18 13.84 16.27
N LYS A 246 -4.50 12.81 15.48
CA LYS A 246 -4.42 11.41 15.86
C LYS A 246 -3.26 10.79 15.08
N GLY A 247 -2.29 10.24 15.80
CA GLY A 247 -1.13 9.60 15.20
C GLY A 247 -1.07 8.12 15.51
N LEU A 248 -0.43 7.38 14.61
CA LEU A 248 -0.16 5.95 14.72
C LEU A 248 1.32 5.72 14.39
N ILE A 249 2.00 4.98 15.26
CA ILE A 249 3.28 4.35 14.93
C ILE A 249 2.99 2.87 14.79
N TYR A 250 3.37 2.28 13.67
CA TYR A 250 3.16 0.88 13.36
C TYR A 250 4.44 0.27 12.80
N THR A 251 4.69 -0.98 13.17
CA THR A 251 5.78 -1.81 12.62
C THR A 251 5.33 -3.24 12.41
N LYS A 252 5.88 -3.89 11.38
CA LYS A 252 5.68 -5.31 11.08
C LYS A 252 7.01 -5.95 10.71
N ASP A 253 7.48 -6.88 11.53
CA ASP A 253 8.75 -7.56 11.32
C ASP A 253 8.66 -8.71 10.31
N ASP A 254 9.80 -9.35 10.01
CA ASP A 254 9.89 -10.48 9.08
C ASP A 254 9.12 -11.72 9.54
N ALA A 255 8.82 -11.83 10.83
CA ALA A 255 7.96 -12.88 11.39
C ALA A 255 6.47 -12.50 11.35
N ASN A 256 6.11 -11.38 10.68
CA ASN A 256 4.78 -10.80 10.63
C ASN A 256 4.21 -10.41 12.00
N VAL A 257 5.06 -10.17 13.01
CA VAL A 257 4.63 -9.67 14.30
C VAL A 257 4.38 -8.18 14.19
N GLU A 258 3.14 -7.78 14.44
CA GLU A 258 2.67 -6.41 14.33
C GLU A 258 2.73 -5.72 15.69
N ARG A 259 3.32 -4.52 15.72
CA ARG A 259 3.42 -3.66 16.90
C ARG A 259 2.97 -2.26 16.53
N GLY A 260 2.36 -1.57 17.46
CA GLY A 260 1.82 -0.26 17.18
C GLY A 260 1.26 0.43 18.41
N GLU A 261 1.27 1.75 18.36
CA GLU A 261 0.68 2.59 19.40
C GLU A 261 0.06 3.84 18.80
N ASN A 262 -1.09 4.22 19.36
CA ASN A 262 -1.77 5.46 19.00
C ASN A 262 -1.31 6.58 19.93
N PHE A 263 -1.26 7.80 19.39
CA PHE A 263 -1.02 9.00 20.16
C PHE A 263 -1.89 10.15 19.68
N THR A 264 -2.04 11.16 20.52
CA THR A 264 -2.76 12.39 20.18
C THR A 264 -1.89 13.58 20.53
N HIS A 265 -2.04 14.65 19.75
CA HIS A 265 -1.33 15.90 19.99
C HIS A 265 -2.17 17.07 19.50
N ARG A 266 -2.15 18.19 20.22
CA ARG A 266 -2.85 19.41 19.80
C ARG A 266 -1.85 20.38 19.19
N LEU A 267 -2.09 20.81 17.97
CA LEU A 267 -1.30 21.83 17.29
C LEU A 267 -2.02 23.17 17.29
N THR A 268 -1.24 24.24 17.30
CA THR A 268 -1.68 25.61 17.03
C THR A 268 -1.17 26.02 15.65
N ALA A 269 -1.98 26.76 14.89
CA ALA A 269 -1.64 27.22 13.56
C ALA A 269 -0.41 28.15 13.60
N GLY A 270 0.53 27.95 12.68
CA GLY A 270 1.72 28.77 12.55
C GLY A 270 2.81 28.14 11.66
N ASP A 271 3.91 28.87 11.49
CA ASP A 271 5.01 28.49 10.59
C ASP A 271 6.09 27.63 11.27
N GLN A 272 5.85 27.19 12.51
CA GLN A 272 6.80 26.42 13.29
C GLN A 272 6.45 24.93 13.32
N ARG A 273 7.47 24.10 13.13
CA ARG A 273 7.35 22.64 13.33
C ARG A 273 7.29 22.34 14.83
N VAL A 274 6.27 21.63 15.26
CA VAL A 274 6.11 21.16 16.64
C VAL A 274 6.60 19.72 16.72
N LEU A 275 7.48 19.42 17.68
CA LEU A 275 7.93 18.05 17.94
C LEU A 275 6.76 17.28 18.57
N LEU A 276 6.35 16.19 17.92
CA LEU A 276 5.34 15.27 18.45
C LEU A 276 5.96 14.22 19.38
N GLY A 277 7.19 13.80 19.06
CA GLY A 277 7.96 12.87 19.87
C GLY A 277 9.19 12.32 19.17
N THR A 278 9.91 11.46 19.88
CA THR A 278 11.10 10.76 19.40
C THR A 278 10.84 9.26 19.36
N LEU A 279 11.05 8.66 18.19
CA LEU A 279 10.92 7.22 17.97
C LEU A 279 12.31 6.58 17.91
N ILE A 280 12.57 5.59 18.77
CA ILE A 280 13.77 4.76 18.75
C ILE A 280 13.37 3.41 18.16
N LEU A 281 13.75 3.15 16.91
CA LEU A 281 13.34 1.98 16.14
C LEU A 281 14.50 0.99 15.99
N GLN A 282 14.25 -0.27 16.34
CA GLN A 282 15.19 -1.38 16.19
C GLN A 282 14.95 -2.14 14.88
N LYS A 283 15.95 -2.87 14.40
CA LYS A 283 15.90 -3.60 13.12
C LYS A 283 14.84 -4.70 13.08
N ASN A 284 14.48 -5.25 14.24
CA ASN A 284 13.44 -6.28 14.40
C ASN A 284 12.02 -5.69 14.55
N GLY A 285 11.84 -4.38 14.34
CA GLY A 285 10.56 -3.71 14.50
C GLY A 285 10.17 -3.39 15.95
N ASN A 286 10.93 -3.81 16.97
CA ASN A 286 10.73 -3.26 18.30
C ASN A 286 11.03 -1.76 18.29
N TYR A 287 10.28 -0.99 19.08
CA TYR A 287 10.52 0.43 19.16
C TYR A 287 10.09 1.01 20.50
N GLN A 288 10.57 2.22 20.77
CA GLN A 288 10.13 3.05 21.89
C GLN A 288 9.76 4.43 21.37
N PHE A 289 8.53 4.88 21.62
CA PHE A 289 8.12 6.24 21.35
C PHE A 289 8.10 7.07 22.64
N ILE A 290 8.82 8.18 22.61
CA ILE A 290 8.88 9.16 23.69
C ILE A 290 8.11 10.39 23.22
N LYS A 291 6.89 10.55 23.72
CA LYS A 291 6.03 11.72 23.44
C LYS A 291 6.72 12.99 23.97
N ALA A 292 6.64 14.06 23.20
CA ALA A 292 7.17 15.37 23.57
C ALA A 292 6.27 16.11 24.57
#